data_AF-A0A969GPP8-F1
#
_entry.id   AF-A0A969GPP8-F1
#
_cell.length_a   1.000
_cell.length_b   1.000
_cell.length_c   1.000
_cell.angle_alpha   90.00
_cell.angle_beta   90.00
_cell.angle_gamma   90.00
#
_symmetry.space_group_name_H-M   'P 1'
#
loop_
_entity.id
_entity.type
_entity.pdbx_description
1 polymer ?
#
loop_
_entity_poly.entity_id
_entity_poly.type
_entity_poly.pdbx_seq_one_letter_code
_entity_poly.pdbx_strand_id
1 'polypeptide(L)'
;MIGDVTQETAHRPWPLPSAPWVMAQTWRDLLFAHWPVQRSQLRALIPPQLEIDTFDQTAWVGVVPFQMHNVRARLTPALPGLSAFPELNVR
;
A
#
# COMPACT_ATOMS: atom_id res chain seq x y z
N MET A 1 -8.40 9.84 23.72
CA MET A 1 -8.20 11.04 22.87
C MET A 1 -7.22 10.67 21.76
N ILE A 2 -7.63 10.74 20.49
CA ILE A 2 -6.83 10.30 19.32
C ILE A 2 -5.85 11.39 18.85
N GLY A 3 -5.86 12.59 19.46
CA GLY A 3 -5.10 13.76 18.99
C GLY A 3 -3.58 13.70 19.20
N ASP A 4 -3.07 12.78 20.01
CA ASP A 4 -1.65 12.76 20.39
C ASP A 4 -0.77 12.02 19.35
N VAL A 5 -1.24 10.86 18.88
CA VAL A 5 -0.50 10.00 17.92
C VAL A 5 -0.27 10.69 16.57
N THR A 6 -1.14 11.60 16.16
CA THR A 6 -0.99 12.29 14.87
C THR A 6 0.06 13.41 14.88
N GLN A 7 0.55 13.81 16.07
CA GLN A 7 1.55 14.87 16.22
C GLN A 7 2.98 14.34 16.31
N GLU A 8 3.16 13.04 16.55
CA GLU A 8 4.48 12.42 16.56
C GLU A 8 4.99 12.22 15.13
N THR A 9 5.88 13.10 14.67
CA THR A 9 6.42 13.06 13.30
C THR A 9 7.90 12.72 13.22
N ALA A 10 8.58 12.53 14.34
CA ALA A 10 10.03 12.32 14.40
C ALA A 10 10.51 11.06 13.66
N HIS A 11 9.66 10.03 13.54
CA HIS A 11 9.96 8.78 12.82
C HIS A 11 9.97 8.92 11.29
N ARG A 12 9.57 10.08 10.74
CA ARG A 12 9.43 10.27 9.29
C ARG A 12 10.77 10.70 8.69
N PRO A 13 11.29 9.99 7.68
CA PRO A 13 12.48 10.43 6.95
C PRO A 13 12.20 11.59 5.97
N TRP A 14 10.93 11.98 5.81
CA TRP A 14 10.47 13.02 4.89
C TRP A 14 9.55 14.02 5.60
N PRO A 15 9.51 15.30 5.17
CA PRO A 15 8.62 16.30 5.77
C PRO A 15 7.13 15.97 5.54
N LEU A 16 6.27 16.57 6.37
CA LEU A 16 4.82 16.50 6.16
C LEU A 16 4.42 17.19 4.83
N PRO A 17 3.49 16.60 4.07
CA PRO A 17 2.88 17.31 2.95
C PRO A 17 2.18 18.59 3.42
N SER A 18 2.36 19.70 2.70
CA SER A 18 1.66 20.96 2.96
C SER A 18 0.24 20.98 2.39
N ALA A 19 -0.03 20.13 1.39
CA ALA A 19 -1.34 19.98 0.78
C ALA A 19 -2.26 19.08 1.62
N PRO A 20 -3.58 19.31 1.57
CA PRO A 20 -4.52 18.40 2.21
C PRO A 20 -4.52 17.02 1.54
N TRP A 21 -4.93 16.00 2.29
CA TRP A 21 -5.18 14.66 1.73
C TRP A 21 -6.23 14.72 0.62
N VAL A 22 -6.16 13.81 -0.36
CA VAL A 22 -7.07 13.83 -1.52
C VAL A 22 -8.10 12.70 -1.49
N MET A 23 -7.78 11.59 -0.84
CA MET A 23 -8.60 10.38 -0.79
C MET A 23 -8.56 9.78 0.62
N ALA A 24 -9.66 9.17 1.03
CA ALA A 24 -9.73 8.33 2.21
C ALA A 24 -10.21 6.94 1.82
N GLN A 25 -9.68 5.93 2.51
CA GLN A 25 -10.02 4.52 2.35
C GLN A 25 -9.79 3.78 3.66
N THR A 26 -10.50 2.67 3.87
CA THR A 26 -10.32 1.75 4.99
C THR A 26 -10.06 0.37 4.43
N TRP A 27 -8.94 -0.23 4.81
CA TRP A 27 -8.62 -1.61 4.43
C TRP A 27 -9.11 -2.55 5.53
N ARG A 28 -9.82 -3.60 5.16
CA ARG A 28 -10.36 -4.61 6.08
C ARG A 28 -9.95 -6.01 5.65
N ASP A 29 -9.85 -6.91 6.62
CA ASP A 29 -9.55 -8.34 6.42
C ASP A 29 -8.26 -8.56 5.58
N LEU A 30 -7.17 -7.89 5.97
CA LEU A 30 -5.90 -7.94 5.25
C LEU A 30 -5.16 -9.26 5.51
N LEU A 31 -4.68 -9.89 4.46
CA LEU A 31 -3.68 -10.96 4.52
C LEU A 31 -2.37 -10.48 3.92
N PHE A 32 -1.27 -10.73 4.62
CA PHE A 32 0.09 -10.55 4.09
C PHE A 32 0.72 -11.92 3.87
N ALA A 33 0.83 -12.34 2.61
CA ALA A 33 1.48 -13.59 2.25
C ALA A 33 2.69 -13.32 1.34
N HIS A 34 3.85 -13.86 1.71
CA HIS A 34 5.11 -13.60 1.04
C HIS A 34 5.84 -14.90 0.72
N TRP A 35 6.45 -14.98 -0.46
CA TRP A 35 7.24 -16.13 -0.90
C TRP A 35 8.59 -15.68 -1.44
N PRO A 36 9.69 -16.39 -1.08
CA PRO A 36 10.97 -16.16 -1.72
C PRO A 36 10.92 -16.66 -3.16
N VAL A 37 11.51 -15.89 -4.07
CA VAL A 37 11.60 -16.22 -5.49
C VAL A 37 13.00 -15.94 -6.01
N GLN A 38 13.40 -16.62 -7.10
CA GLN A 38 14.69 -16.33 -7.72
C GLN A 38 14.61 -14.97 -8.43
N ARG A 39 15.58 -14.09 -8.17
CA ARG A 39 15.69 -12.78 -8.81
C ARG A 39 15.63 -12.85 -10.33
N SER A 40 16.22 -13.88 -10.93
CA SER A 40 16.21 -14.12 -12.37
C SER A 40 14.80 -14.30 -12.94
N GLN A 41 13.88 -14.92 -12.18
CA GLN A 41 12.49 -15.13 -12.59
C GLN A 41 11.70 -13.81 -12.65
N LEU A 42 12.01 -12.86 -11.76
CA LEU A 42 11.36 -11.54 -11.76
C LEU A 42 11.90 -10.62 -12.85
N ARG A 43 13.15 -10.80 -13.29
CA ARG A 43 13.82 -9.85 -14.18
C ARG A 43 13.07 -9.60 -15.49
N ALA A 44 12.42 -10.61 -16.03
CA ALA A 44 11.63 -10.50 -17.27
C ALA A 44 10.32 -9.70 -17.09
N LEU A 45 9.82 -9.57 -15.86
CA LEU A 45 8.55 -8.91 -15.55
C LEU A 45 8.72 -7.44 -15.12
N ILE A 46 9.94 -7.07 -14.72
CA ILE A 46 10.25 -5.74 -14.19
C ILE A 46 11.00 -4.92 -15.26
N PRO A 47 10.63 -3.66 -15.51
CA PRO A 47 11.35 -2.77 -16.42
C PRO A 47 12.86 -2.72 -16.11
N PRO A 48 13.74 -2.72 -17.13
CA PRO A 48 15.19 -2.80 -16.93
C PRO A 48 15.78 -1.61 -16.17
N GLN A 49 15.10 -0.47 -16.16
CA GLN A 49 15.47 0.74 -15.42
C GLN A 49 15.25 0.61 -13.91
N LEU A 50 14.47 -0.39 -13.47
CA LEU A 50 14.20 -0.66 -12.07
C LEU A 50 15.05 -1.83 -11.57
N GLU A 51 15.73 -1.60 -10.46
CA GLU A 51 16.46 -2.63 -9.73
C GLU A 51 15.49 -3.50 -8.93
N ILE A 52 15.77 -4.80 -8.88
CA ILE A 52 15.01 -5.74 -8.04
C ILE A 52 15.65 -5.69 -6.66
N ASP A 53 14.87 -5.26 -5.67
CA ASP A 53 15.27 -5.25 -4.27
C ASP A 53 15.39 -6.68 -3.72
N THR A 54 16.33 -6.88 -2.80
CA THR A 54 16.60 -8.18 -2.19
C THR A 54 16.87 -8.04 -0.71
N PHE A 55 16.31 -8.94 0.08
CA PHE A 55 16.65 -9.12 1.49
C PHE A 55 17.41 -10.44 1.64
N ASP A 56 18.59 -10.41 2.25
CA ASP A 56 19.51 -11.56 2.33
C ASP A 56 19.73 -12.24 0.96
N GLN A 57 20.04 -11.43 -0.06
CA GLN A 57 20.26 -11.85 -1.46
C GLN A 57 19.06 -12.54 -2.13
N THR A 58 17.90 -12.55 -1.48
CA THR A 58 16.67 -13.22 -1.93
C THR A 58 15.64 -12.16 -2.34
N ALA A 59 15.01 -12.36 -3.50
CA ALA A 59 13.86 -11.55 -3.90
C ALA A 59 12.58 -12.17 -3.34
N TRP A 60 11.56 -11.33 -3.14
CA TRP A 60 10.30 -11.73 -2.53
C TRP A 60 9.13 -11.25 -3.37
N VAL A 61 8.08 -12.06 -3.46
CA VAL A 61 6.78 -11.65 -3.99
C VAL A 61 5.78 -11.67 -2.86
N GLY A 62 5.09 -10.55 -2.67
CA GLY A 62 3.97 -10.37 -1.76
C GLY A 62 2.65 -10.43 -2.51
N VAL A 63 1.72 -11.24 -2.01
CA VAL A 63 0.32 -11.25 -2.44
C VAL A 63 -0.53 -10.79 -1.26
N VAL A 64 -1.22 -9.67 -1.45
CA VAL A 64 -1.96 -8.96 -0.39
C VAL A 64 -3.41 -8.78 -0.83
N PRO A 65 -4.30 -9.76 -0.58
CA PRO A 65 -5.74 -9.59 -0.73
C PRO A 65 -6.32 -8.86 0.48
N PHE A 66 -7.28 -7.97 0.23
CA PHE A 66 -8.01 -7.26 1.27
C PHE A 66 -9.32 -6.67 0.71
N GLN A 67 -10.18 -6.22 1.62
CA GLN A 67 -11.37 -5.46 1.25
C GLN A 67 -11.11 -3.96 1.37
N MET A 68 -11.32 -3.26 0.27
CA MET A 68 -11.42 -1.80 0.24
C MET A 68 -12.81 -1.39 0.70
N HIS A 69 -12.88 -0.45 1.65
CA HIS A 69 -14.11 0.15 2.17
C HIS A 69 -13.99 1.66 2.26
N ASN A 70 -15.12 2.36 2.15
CA ASN A 70 -15.22 3.83 2.25
C ASN A 70 -14.26 4.59 1.32
N VAL A 71 -13.94 4.04 0.16
CA VAL A 71 -13.10 4.70 -0.84
C VAL A 71 -13.84 5.93 -1.37
N ARG A 72 -13.27 7.11 -1.13
CA ARG A 72 -13.89 8.40 -1.52
C ARG A 72 -12.87 9.51 -1.64
N ALA A 73 -13.18 10.49 -2.48
CA ALA A 73 -12.45 11.75 -2.51
C ALA A 73 -12.73 12.57 -1.25
N ARG A 74 -11.80 13.43 -0.87
CA ARG A 74 -11.94 14.35 0.26
C ARG A 74 -13.23 15.18 0.14
N LEU A 75 -13.96 15.29 1.25
CA LEU A 75 -15.26 16.00 1.38
C LEU A 75 -16.45 15.42 0.60
N THR A 76 -16.29 14.28 -0.07
CA THR A 76 -17.40 13.60 -0.76
C THR A 76 -17.91 12.40 0.06
N PRO A 77 -19.19 12.02 -0.06
CA PRO A 77 -19.70 10.78 0.54
C PRO A 77 -19.14 9.56 -0.20
N ALA A 78 -19.12 8.40 0.48
CA ALA A 78 -18.84 7.13 -0.16
C ALA A 78 -20.03 6.73 -1.05
N LEU A 79 -19.80 6.56 -2.36
CA LEU A 79 -20.86 6.22 -3.30
C LEU A 79 -21.21 4.73 -3.22
N PRO A 80 -22.51 4.36 -3.09
CA PRO A 80 -22.93 2.97 -3.11
C PRO A 80 -22.45 2.26 -4.39
N GLY A 81 -21.92 1.05 -4.25
CA GLY A 81 -21.43 0.23 -5.37
C GLY A 81 -20.06 0.60 -5.94
N LEU A 82 -19.50 1.77 -5.59
CA LEU A 82 -18.17 2.21 -6.07
C LEU A 82 -17.13 2.36 -4.95
N SER A 83 -17.59 2.40 -3.70
CA SER A 83 -16.74 2.70 -2.53
C SER A 83 -16.28 1.48 -1.74
N ALA A 84 -16.70 0.27 -2.15
CA ALA A 84 -16.29 -0.98 -1.53
C ALA A 84 -16.12 -2.10 -2.57
N PHE A 85 -14.97 -2.77 -2.54
CA PHE A 85 -14.61 -3.84 -3.47
C PHE A 85 -13.43 -4.66 -2.93
N PRO A 86 -13.23 -5.91 -3.39
CA PRO A 86 -12.00 -6.65 -3.12
C PRO A 86 -10.84 -6.09 -3.95
N GLU A 87 -9.67 -5.95 -3.33
CA GLU A 87 -8.43 -5.57 -4.02
C GLU A 87 -7.35 -6.64 -3.75
N LEU A 88 -6.50 -6.87 -4.75
CA LEU A 88 -5.35 -7.76 -4.66
C LEU A 88 -4.11 -7.00 -5.14
N ASN A 89 -3.18 -6.76 -4.21
CA ASN A 89 -1.88 -6.22 -4.56
C ASN A 89 -0.87 -7.34 -4.72
N VAL A 90 -0.19 -7.37 -5.86
CA VAL A 90 0.96 -8.24 -6.14
C VAL A 90 2.18 -7.35 -6.32
N ARG A 91 3.18 -7.54 -5.47
CA ARG A 91 4.39 -6.70 -5.42
C ARG A 91 5.64 -7.51 -5.14
#